data_AF-A0A530JVF4-F1
#
_entry.id   AF-A0A530JVF4-F1
#
_cell.length_a   1.000
_cell.length_b   1.000
_cell.length_c   1.000
_cell.angle_alpha   90.00
_cell.angle_beta   90.00
_cell.angle_gamma   90.00
#
_symmetry.space_group_name_H-M   'P 1'
#
loop_
_entity.id
_entity.type
_entity.pdbx_description
1 polymer ?
#
loop_
_entity_poly.entity_id
_entity_poly.type
_entity_poly.pdbx_seq_one_letter_code
_entity_poly.pdbx_strand_id
1 'polypeptide(L)'
;PEKPSIAVLPFQNMSGDAEQDYFTDGVVEEITTALSHVSWLFVIARNSAFAYKGQAVDIKRAARKLGVRYVVEGSVRKAGSRLRVAGQLIEVA
;
A
#
# COMPACT_ATOMS: atom_id res chain seq x y z
N PRO A 1 -14.66 -4.40 -12.22
CA PRO A 1 -13.82 -5.18 -13.16
C PRO A 1 -14.13 -6.67 -12.96
N GLU A 2 -14.10 -7.48 -14.03
CA GLU A 2 -14.29 -8.93 -13.91
C GLU A 2 -13.14 -9.60 -13.13
N LYS A 3 -11.95 -9.01 -13.20
CA LYS A 3 -10.77 -9.40 -12.43
C LYS A 3 -10.79 -8.74 -11.04
N PRO A 4 -10.39 -9.47 -9.97
CA PRO A 4 -10.17 -8.88 -8.64
C PRO A 4 -9.25 -7.66 -8.71
N SER A 5 -9.75 -6.50 -8.29
CA SER A 5 -8.98 -5.26 -8.28
C SER A 5 -8.35 -5.01 -6.92
N ILE A 6 -7.09 -4.57 -6.93
CA ILE A 6 -6.28 -4.36 -5.73
C ILE A 6 -5.53 -3.03 -5.80
N ALA A 7 -5.46 -2.32 -4.68
CA ALA A 7 -4.57 -1.16 -4.51
C ALA A 7 -3.64 -1.40 -3.33
N VAL A 8 -2.40 -0.92 -3.44
CA VAL A 8 -1.45 -0.85 -2.33
C VAL A 8 -1.45 0.58 -1.82
N LEU A 9 -1.93 0.80 -0.59
CA LEU A 9 -1.88 2.10 0.05
C LEU A 9 -0.47 2.40 0.60
N PRO A 10 -0.12 3.69 0.80
CA PRO A 10 1.14 4.05 1.44
C PRO A 10 1.27 3.35 2.79
N PHE A 11 2.37 2.63 2.99
CA PHE A 11 2.66 2.02 4.28
C PHE A 11 2.97 3.14 5.30
N GLN A 12 2.66 2.88 6.57
CA GLN A 12 2.98 3.81 7.64
C GLN A 12 4.45 3.67 8.06
N ASN A 13 5.21 4.76 8.05
CA ASN A 13 6.54 4.79 8.66
C ASN A 13 6.40 4.83 10.19
N MET A 14 6.72 3.72 10.86
CA MET A 14 6.70 3.59 12.32
C MET A 14 8.08 3.76 12.97
N SER A 15 9.04 4.32 12.22
CA SER A 15 10.41 4.53 12.68
C SER A 15 10.61 5.91 13.33
N GLY A 16 9.66 6.83 13.15
CA GLY A 16 9.70 8.18 13.72
C GLY A 16 10.67 9.15 13.01
N ASP A 17 11.30 8.70 11.93
CA ASP A 17 12.32 9.42 11.18
C ASP A 17 11.90 9.54 9.71
N ALA A 18 11.68 10.78 9.26
CA ALA A 18 11.23 11.10 7.90
C ALA A 18 12.29 10.78 6.85
N GLU A 19 13.58 10.71 7.21
CA GLU A 19 14.64 10.27 6.29
C GLU A 19 14.46 8.81 5.86
N GLN A 20 13.56 8.06 6.51
CA GLN A 20 13.28 6.66 6.21
C GLN A 20 12.02 6.47 5.36
N ASP A 21 11.35 7.56 4.97
CA ASP A 21 10.17 7.50 4.12
C ASP A 21 10.46 6.85 2.76
N TYR A 22 11.67 6.99 2.23
CA TYR A 22 12.06 6.35 0.97
C TYR A 22 12.01 4.81 1.05
N PHE A 23 12.28 4.22 2.22
CA PHE A 23 12.15 2.76 2.40
C PHE A 23 10.69 2.35 2.29
N THR A 24 9.81 3.11 2.95
CA THR A 24 8.38 2.86 2.95
C THR A 24 7.82 2.98 1.53
N ASP A 25 8.24 4.02 0.83
CA ASP A 25 7.89 4.29 -0.56
C ASP A 25 8.41 3.21 -1.53
N GLY A 26 9.63 2.70 -1.31
CA GLY A 26 10.23 1.62 -2.10
C GLY A 26 9.58 0.25 -1.84
N VAL A 27 9.20 -0.05 -0.60
CA VAL A 27 8.44 -1.27 -0.27
C VAL A 27 7.09 -1.28 -0.97
N VAL A 28 6.38 -0.13 -0.99
CA VAL A 28 5.09 -0.01 -1.71
C VAL A 28 5.27 -0.22 -3.21
N GLU A 29 6.34 0.33 -3.81
CA GLU A 29 6.65 0.13 -5.23
C GLU A 29 6.93 -1.34 -5.56
N GLU A 30 7.74 -2.00 -4.74
CA GLU A 30 8.08 -3.42 -4.93
C GLU A 30 6.84 -4.32 -4.83
N ILE A 31 5.97 -4.09 -3.83
CA ILE A 31 4.72 -4.85 -3.69
C ILE A 31 3.79 -4.58 -4.89
N THR A 32 3.65 -3.32 -5.31
CA THR A 32 2.83 -2.97 -6.48
C THR A 32 3.33 -3.65 -7.74
N THR A 33 4.66 -3.66 -7.95
CA THR A 33 5.32 -4.31 -9.08
C THR A 33 5.11 -5.82 -9.05
N ALA A 34 5.35 -6.47 -7.91
CA ALA A 34 5.14 -7.90 -7.74
C ALA A 34 3.69 -8.33 -8.01
N LEU A 35 2.72 -7.56 -7.51
CA LEU A 35 1.30 -7.81 -7.77
C LEU A 35 0.92 -7.57 -9.24
N SER A 36 1.59 -6.64 -9.93
CA SER A 36 1.31 -6.33 -11.34
C SER A 36 1.69 -7.48 -12.28
N HIS A 37 2.61 -8.36 -11.87
CA HIS A 37 2.93 -9.58 -12.61
C HIS A 37 1.88 -10.69 -12.46
N VAL A 38 0.91 -10.53 -11.56
CA VAL A 38 -0.17 -11.49 -11.34
C VAL A 38 -1.30 -11.20 -12.33
N SER A 39 -1.36 -11.95 -13.43
CA SER A 39 -2.24 -11.68 -14.59
C SER A 39 -3.75 -11.69 -14.32
N TRP A 40 -4.19 -12.28 -13.20
CA TRP A 40 -5.58 -12.30 -12.76
C TRP A 40 -5.95 -11.14 -11.82
N LEU A 41 -4.98 -10.34 -11.36
CA LEU A 41 -5.22 -9.13 -10.58
C LEU A 41 -5.31 -7.90 -11.50
N PHE A 42 -6.19 -6.97 -11.15
CA PHE A 42 -6.20 -5.61 -11.68
C PHE A 42 -5.58 -4.66 -10.65
N VAL A 43 -4.31 -4.32 -10.82
CA VAL A 43 -3.56 -3.49 -9.87
C VAL A 43 -3.71 -2.01 -10.20
N ILE A 44 -4.08 -1.19 -9.22
CA ILE A 44 -4.14 0.26 -9.37
C ILE A 44 -2.78 0.88 -9.02
N ALA A 45 -2.30 1.73 -9.93
CA ALA A 45 -1.00 2.37 -9.83
C ALA A 45 -0.85 3.24 -8.57
N ARG A 46 0.36 3.19 -8.01
CA ARG A 46 0.84 3.88 -6.81
C ARG A 46 0.42 5.34 -6.70
N ASN A 47 0.49 6.12 -7.78
CA ASN A 47 0.20 7.56 -7.76
C ASN A 47 -1.23 7.88 -7.29
N SER A 48 -2.20 7.01 -7.59
CA SER A 48 -3.59 7.18 -7.14
C SER A 48 -3.74 6.94 -5.63
N ALA A 49 -2.87 6.11 -5.06
CA ALA A 49 -2.84 5.78 -3.63
C ALA A 49 -1.98 6.77 -2.81
N PHE A 50 -1.02 7.47 -3.43
CA PHE A 50 -0.11 8.40 -2.74
C PHE A 50 -0.81 9.64 -2.16
N ALA A 51 -1.97 10.02 -2.69
CA ALA A 51 -2.80 11.10 -2.16
C ALA A 51 -3.27 10.87 -0.70
N TYR A 52 -3.11 9.65 -0.19
CA TYR A 52 -3.54 9.23 1.15
C TYR A 52 -2.41 9.19 2.19
N LYS A 53 -1.16 9.47 1.81
CA LYS A 53 -0.02 9.48 2.75
C LYS A 53 -0.21 10.57 3.81
N GLY A 54 0.00 10.22 5.09
CA GLY A 54 -0.10 11.16 6.22
C GLY A 54 -1.53 11.53 6.64
N GLN A 55 -2.56 10.91 6.04
CA GLN A 55 -3.95 11.09 6.47
C GLN A 55 -4.38 9.94 7.38
N ALA A 56 -5.34 10.19 8.27
CA ALA A 56 -6.13 9.10 8.87
C ALA A 56 -7.08 8.58 7.78
N VAL A 57 -6.56 7.67 6.95
CA VAL A 57 -7.28 7.17 5.77
C VAL A 57 -8.33 6.19 6.23
N ASP A 58 -9.60 6.54 6.01
CA ASP A 58 -10.64 5.52 6.00
C ASP A 58 -10.42 4.63 4.77
N ILE A 59 -9.87 3.43 5.01
CA ILE A 59 -9.57 2.41 4.01
C ILE A 59 -10.79 2.14 3.12
N LYS A 60 -12.00 2.13 3.71
CA LYS A 60 -13.24 1.91 2.96
C LYS A 60 -13.52 3.07 2.01
N ARG A 61 -13.25 4.31 2.43
CA ARG A 61 -13.39 5.48 1.57
C ARG A 61 -12.35 5.51 0.46
N ALA A 62 -11.09 5.17 0.77
CA ALA A 62 -10.02 5.09 -0.23
C ALA A 62 -10.32 4.01 -1.27
N ALA A 63 -10.72 2.81 -0.84
CA ALA A 63 -11.09 1.70 -1.72
C ALA A 63 -12.24 2.07 -2.66
N ARG A 64 -13.30 2.71 -2.12
CA ARG A 64 -14.43 3.19 -2.93
C ARG A 64 -14.00 4.24 -3.96
N LYS A 65 -13.15 5.20 -3.58
CA LYS A 65 -12.64 6.23 -4.49
C LYS A 65 -11.75 5.63 -5.58
N LEU A 66 -10.97 4.60 -5.25
CA LEU A 66 -10.10 3.90 -6.20
C LEU A 66 -10.86 2.86 -7.03
N GLY A 67 -12.08 2.47 -6.63
CA GLY A 67 -12.85 1.43 -7.31
C GLY A 67 -12.25 0.02 -7.17
N VAL A 68 -11.60 -0.26 -6.03
CA VAL A 68 -10.94 -1.55 -5.77
C VAL A 68 -11.71 -2.43 -4.80
N ARG A 69 -11.66 -3.75 -5.03
CA ARG A 69 -12.23 -4.75 -4.13
C ARG A 69 -11.33 -5.03 -2.93
N TYR A 70 -10.01 -5.01 -3.16
CA TYR A 70 -9.01 -5.30 -2.15
C TYR A 70 -8.06 -4.13 -1.94
N VAL A 71 -7.61 -3.97 -0.71
CA VAL A 71 -6.57 -3.01 -0.34
C VAL A 71 -5.48 -3.73 0.45
N VAL A 72 -4.22 -3.47 0.09
CA VAL A 72 -3.07 -3.78 0.91
C VAL A 72 -2.66 -2.52 1.66
N GLU A 73 -2.53 -2.64 2.97
CA GLU A 73 -1.92 -1.61 3.80
C GLU A 73 -0.91 -2.24 4.75
N GLY A 74 -0.12 -1.42 5.41
CA GLY A 74 0.91 -1.92 6.29
C GLY A 74 1.74 -0.84 6.95
N SER A 75 2.80 -1.28 7.59
CA SER A 75 3.77 -0.41 8.24
C SER A 75 5.19 -0.91 8.02
N VAL A 76 6.11 0.03 8.01
CA VAL A 76 7.55 -0.21 7.94
C VAL A 76 8.19 0.41 9.16
N ARG A 77 9.01 -0.38 9.87
CA ARG A 77 9.84 0.08 10.98
C ARG A 77 11.28 -0.34 10.75
N LYS A 78 12.20 0.62 10.65
CA LYS A 78 13.63 0.36 10.67
C LYS A 78 14.15 0.50 12.10
N ALA A 79 15.02 -0.42 12.50
CA ALA A 79 15.74 -0.37 13.77
C ALA A 79 17.20 -0.77 13.52
N GLY A 80 18.08 0.23 13.40
CA GLY A 80 19.47 0.03 12.99
C GLY A 80 19.55 -0.60 11.59
N SER A 81 20.13 -1.81 11.53
CA SER A 81 20.28 -2.59 10.29
C SER A 81 19.10 -3.52 9.96
N ARG A 82 18.04 -3.53 10.78
CA ARG A 82 16.87 -4.39 10.57
C ARG A 82 15.68 -3.59 10.06
N LEU A 83 15.01 -4.12 9.04
CA LEU A 83 13.72 -3.63 8.56
C LEU A 83 12.63 -4.61 8.98
N ARG A 84 11.58 -4.12 9.64
CA ARG A 84 10.35 -4.87 9.90
C ARG A 84 9.25 -4.31 9.03
N VAL A 85 8.63 -5.18 8.23
CA VAL A 85 7.50 -4.86 7.38
C VAL A 85 6.32 -5.69 7.88
N ALA A 86 5.20 -5.03 8.16
CA ALA A 86 3.92 -5.67 8.42
C ALA A 86 2.95 -5.22 7.33
N GLY A 87 2.14 -6.15 6.83
CA GLY A 87 1.13 -5.85 5.82
C GLY A 87 -0.10 -6.73 6.00
N GLN A 88 -1.25 -6.22 5.59
CA GLN A 88 -2.51 -6.94 5.59
C GLN A 88 -3.28 -6.69 4.30
N LEU A 89 -4.02 -7.69 3.88
CA LEU A 89 -4.96 -7.63 2.76
C LEU A 89 -6.37 -7.49 3.32
N ILE A 90 -7.08 -6.46 2.87
CA ILE A 90 -8.43 -6.13 3.34
C ILE A 90 -9.38 -6.22 2.14
N GLU A 91 -10.45 -7.01 2.28
CA GLU A 91 -11.58 -6.97 1.37
C GLU A 91 -12.51 -5.82 1.77
N VAL A 92 -12.89 -5.00 0.79
CA VAL A 92 -13.59 -3.72 1.03
C VAL A 92 -14.94 -3.63 0.31
N ALA A 93 -15.30 -4.67 -0.45
CA ALA A 93 -16.57 -4.83 -1.16
C ALA A 93 -17.61 -5.55 -0.30
#